data_AF-A0A3G1KMS1-F1
#
_entry.id   AF-A0A3G1KMS1-F1
#
_cell.length_a   1.000
_cell.length_b   1.000
_cell.length_c   1.000
_cell.angle_alpha   90.00
_cell.angle_beta   90.00
_cell.angle_gamma   90.00
#
_symmetry.space_group_name_H-M   'P 1'
#
loop_
_entity.id
_entity.type
_entity.pdbx_description
1 polymer ?
#
loop_
_entity_poly.entity_id
_entity_poly.type
_entity_poly.pdbx_seq_one_letter_code
_entity_poly.pdbx_strand_id
1 'polypeptide(L)'
;MMKCKGIILFIGLYLLLALFPSAASAVETNGYTLILTENWRLTDDLDLNVPENATLTIDGHNTYYIYEFGGALINNGAGNVVLKDTILYPAGETEVRSLFITTAALPAARAGSTYSQTIEKSYTGDSTVTFSATGLPEGLSIDPGTGLISGTPASGANANSPYSVEVTATVGAGTLTATLTGALAATKRYSLAVNAAYSDDGDDDDHSGRSGGGASSTPAPTYKADVSGSGKAISLPVTVDTDSNSATVDVDIEQGNLFNSQKIVRITVPSIPNVNNYTLDLPADYLSKPDGEGILTFNTDVASVSIPENMLAGVEGNEAGITIGKGDISGLPDSVKAAIGTKPLIRLTLTMDGRQTEWNNPDAPVTVTIPYTPTAAELATPESIVIWYIDGSGNAVSVPNGHYDPVTGTVTFTTTHFSDYAVVYNKVSFNDVPAGAWYNKAVSFIAARGITGGKGGGNYDPDARLTRGDFLVLLMKSYDIASDANPTDNFSDAGNTYYTGYLAAAKRLGISDSVGNNRYAPAREITRQEMFTLLYNTLKVIHQSPQGGSGKTLSDFTDAGQIESWAKDAMTLLVETGTIGGNAGRLTPTSAMTRAEMAQVLCNLLSK
;
A
#
# COMPACT_ATOMS: atom_id res chain seq x y z
N MET A 1 -4.64 43.16 36.34
CA MET A 1 -6.04 42.79 36.06
C MET A 1 -6.03 41.68 35.02
N MET A 2 -6.79 40.61 35.29
CA MET A 2 -6.75 39.27 34.68
C MET A 2 -6.64 39.27 33.14
N LYS A 3 -5.72 38.47 32.58
CA LYS A 3 -5.81 37.96 31.20
C LYS A 3 -6.26 36.51 31.27
N CYS A 4 -7.52 36.26 30.94
CA CYS A 4 -8.11 34.93 30.91
C CYS A 4 -7.45 34.06 29.83
N LYS A 5 -7.04 32.85 30.23
CA LYS A 5 -6.93 31.69 29.34
C LYS A 5 -8.36 31.22 29.03
N GLY A 6 -8.69 31.03 27.77
CA GLY A 6 -9.95 30.45 27.33
C GLY A 6 -9.75 29.65 26.06
N ILE A 7 -9.67 28.32 26.22
CA ILE A 7 -9.86 27.33 25.16
C ILE A 7 -11.34 27.43 24.74
N ILE A 8 -11.63 27.55 23.44
CA ILE A 8 -12.99 27.37 22.91
C ILE A 8 -12.94 26.38 21.75
N LEU A 9 -13.75 25.34 21.92
CA LEU A 9 -14.01 24.21 21.04
C LEU A 9 -15.00 24.62 19.93
N PHE A 10 -14.83 24.02 18.74
CA PHE A 10 -15.71 24.04 17.55
C PHE A 10 -17.21 24.28 17.82
N ILE A 11 -17.78 25.42 17.38
CA ILE A 11 -19.22 25.56 17.09
C ILE A 11 -19.43 26.56 15.93
N GLY A 12 -20.27 26.17 14.96
CA GLY A 12 -20.57 26.91 13.73
C GLY A 12 -21.22 28.29 13.88
N LEU A 13 -21.16 29.03 12.76
CA LEU A 13 -21.39 30.46 12.52
C LEU A 13 -22.66 31.11 13.13
N TYR A 14 -23.63 30.35 13.61
CA TYR A 14 -24.90 30.91 14.13
C TYR A 14 -24.83 31.45 15.57
N LEU A 15 -23.85 31.04 16.38
CA LEU A 15 -23.78 31.42 17.80
C LEU A 15 -22.98 32.71 18.09
N LEU A 16 -22.18 33.20 17.12
CA LEU A 16 -21.30 34.36 17.32
C LEU A 16 -22.09 35.69 17.40
N LEU A 17 -23.28 35.75 16.81
CA LEU A 17 -24.16 36.93 16.82
C LEU A 17 -24.82 37.19 18.18
N ALA A 18 -24.81 36.22 19.11
CA ALA A 18 -25.47 36.36 20.42
C ALA A 18 -24.56 36.90 21.54
N LEU A 19 -23.23 36.90 21.36
CA LEU A 19 -22.28 37.23 22.43
C LEU A 19 -21.70 38.65 22.38
N PHE A 20 -21.86 39.39 21.27
CA PHE A 20 -21.33 40.75 21.13
C PHE A 20 -22.27 41.65 20.28
N PRO A 21 -23.20 42.39 20.90
CA PRO A 21 -24.22 43.16 20.15
C PRO A 21 -23.69 44.41 19.42
N SER A 22 -22.43 44.80 19.64
CA SER A 22 -21.92 46.12 19.25
C SER A 22 -20.89 46.13 18.11
N ALA A 23 -20.68 45.02 17.40
CA ALA A 23 -19.62 44.92 16.38
C ALA A 23 -20.11 44.64 14.94
N ALA A 24 -21.41 44.66 14.66
CA ALA A 24 -21.92 44.48 13.30
C ALA A 24 -23.12 45.39 13.05
N SER A 25 -23.00 46.32 12.09
CA SER A 25 -24.19 46.88 11.45
C SER A 25 -24.44 46.11 10.16
N ALA A 26 -25.51 45.30 10.14
CA ALA A 26 -26.03 44.75 8.90
C ALA A 26 -26.82 45.84 8.18
N VAL A 27 -26.44 46.17 6.95
CA VAL A 27 -27.30 46.92 6.03
C VAL A 27 -27.91 45.90 5.07
N GLU A 28 -29.25 45.82 5.04
CA GLU A 28 -29.98 44.91 4.18
C GLU A 28 -29.82 45.31 2.70
N THR A 29 -29.03 44.52 1.96
CA THR A 29 -29.29 44.09 0.57
C THR A 29 -28.23 43.06 0.15
N ASN A 30 -28.60 41.77 0.20
CA ASN A 30 -27.96 40.59 -0.43
C ASN A 30 -26.42 40.43 -0.43
N GLY A 31 -25.70 40.96 0.57
CA GLY A 31 -24.28 40.64 0.78
C GLY A 31 -23.88 40.79 2.24
N TYR A 32 -23.32 39.74 2.84
CA TYR A 32 -22.71 39.82 4.16
C TYR A 32 -21.31 40.40 4.02
N THR A 33 -21.06 41.59 4.58
CA THR A 33 -19.74 42.21 4.62
C THR A 33 -19.13 42.02 6.00
N LEU A 34 -17.95 41.42 6.09
CA LEU A 34 -17.19 41.27 7.33
C LEU A 34 -16.16 42.40 7.41
N ILE A 35 -16.34 43.36 8.32
CA ILE A 35 -15.40 44.47 8.51
C ILE A 35 -14.56 44.19 9.74
N LEU A 36 -13.26 44.02 9.55
CA LEU A 36 -12.30 43.86 10.65
C LEU A 36 -11.78 45.24 11.08
N THR A 37 -12.37 45.82 12.12
CA THR A 37 -11.85 47.07 12.68
C THR A 37 -10.80 46.79 13.76
N GLU A 38 -9.59 47.26 13.48
CA GLU A 38 -8.40 47.48 14.33
C GLU A 38 -7.99 46.39 15.36
N ASN A 39 -6.71 46.02 15.27
CA ASN A 39 -5.93 45.21 16.23
C ASN A 39 -6.34 43.75 16.45
N TRP A 40 -6.85 43.09 15.41
CA TRP A 40 -7.01 41.63 15.42
C TRP A 40 -5.71 40.94 15.02
N ARG A 41 -5.30 39.93 15.78
CA ARG A 41 -4.17 39.04 15.49
C ARG A 41 -4.71 37.61 15.37
N LEU A 42 -4.43 36.96 14.25
CA LEU A 42 -4.67 35.54 14.05
C LEU A 42 -3.39 34.79 14.39
N THR A 43 -3.49 33.86 15.35
CA THR A 43 -2.37 33.02 15.80
C THR A 43 -2.59 31.54 15.50
N ASP A 44 -3.72 31.19 14.88
CA ASP A 44 -4.09 29.85 14.40
C ASP A 44 -4.90 30.01 13.09
N ASP A 45 -5.08 28.90 12.37
CA ASP A 45 -5.80 28.85 11.09
C ASP A 45 -7.25 29.34 11.23
N LEU A 46 -7.69 30.20 10.29
CA LEU A 46 -9.07 30.67 10.21
C LEU A 46 -9.78 30.08 9.01
N ASP A 47 -10.51 28.98 9.23
CA ASP A 47 -11.45 28.46 8.25
C ASP A 47 -12.74 29.30 8.26
N LEU A 48 -12.91 30.15 7.25
CA LEU A 48 -14.16 30.87 7.01
C LEU A 48 -15.04 30.09 6.04
N ASN A 49 -16.15 29.55 6.54
CA ASN A 49 -17.15 28.91 5.68
C ASN A 49 -18.08 29.97 5.08
N VAL A 50 -17.75 30.43 3.87
CA VAL A 50 -18.50 31.47 3.15
C VAL A 50 -19.58 30.80 2.28
N PRO A 51 -20.88 31.15 2.43
CA PRO A 51 -21.95 30.59 1.61
C PRO A 51 -21.71 30.84 0.12
N GLU A 52 -22.14 29.90 -0.74
CA GLU A 52 -22.24 30.16 -2.18
C GLU A 52 -23.08 31.44 -2.37
N ASN A 53 -22.49 32.43 -3.05
CA ASN A 53 -23.03 33.78 -3.34
C ASN A 53 -22.74 34.89 -2.32
N ALA A 54 -21.92 34.68 -1.29
CA ALA A 54 -21.44 35.77 -0.43
C ALA A 54 -20.11 36.36 -0.96
N THR A 55 -19.98 37.70 -0.93
CA THR A 55 -18.75 38.40 -1.32
C THR A 55 -18.00 38.86 -0.08
N LEU A 56 -16.78 38.36 0.13
CA LEU A 56 -15.91 38.83 1.21
C LEU A 56 -15.11 40.05 0.73
N THR A 57 -15.28 41.20 1.39
CA THR A 57 -14.51 42.42 1.11
C THR A 57 -13.76 42.82 2.37
N ILE A 58 -12.42 42.85 2.32
CA ILE A 58 -11.57 43.32 3.42
C ILE A 58 -11.21 44.78 3.11
N ASP A 59 -11.91 45.73 3.74
CA ASP A 59 -11.59 47.14 3.59
C ASP A 59 -10.67 47.60 4.73
N GLY A 60 -9.44 47.93 4.37
CA GLY A 60 -8.45 48.49 5.27
C GLY A 60 -7.54 49.43 4.49
N HIS A 61 -7.33 50.63 5.01
CA HIS A 61 -6.46 51.67 4.46
C HIS A 61 -4.95 51.32 4.41
N ASN A 62 -4.58 50.04 4.55
CA ASN A 62 -3.21 49.55 4.42
C ASN A 62 -3.11 48.53 3.29
N THR A 63 -2.17 48.77 2.39
CA THR A 63 -1.89 47.94 1.22
C THR A 63 -1.22 46.64 1.68
N TYR A 64 -1.95 45.52 1.69
CA TYR A 64 -1.38 44.18 1.88
C TYR A 64 -1.15 43.53 0.51
N TYR A 65 -0.03 42.83 0.34
CA TYR A 65 0.19 41.94 -0.80
C TYR A 65 0.04 40.48 -0.33
N ILE A 66 -0.69 39.68 -1.11
CA ILE A 66 -0.86 38.25 -0.90
C ILE A 66 0.17 37.52 -1.78
N TYR A 67 1.01 36.69 -1.18
CA TYR A 67 1.88 35.77 -1.92
C TYR A 67 1.63 34.35 -1.42
N GLU A 68 1.36 33.44 -2.35
CA GLU A 68 1.38 32.00 -2.11
C GLU A 68 2.79 31.47 -2.40
N PHE A 69 3.24 30.46 -1.66
CA PHE A 69 4.56 29.88 -1.85
C PHE A 69 4.61 29.15 -3.22
N GLY A 70 5.22 29.76 -4.24
CA GLY A 70 5.73 29.04 -5.42
C GLY A 70 4.93 29.05 -6.74
N GLY A 71 4.03 30.00 -7.05
CA GLY A 71 3.39 30.04 -8.37
C GLY A 71 2.58 31.31 -8.71
N ALA A 72 2.46 31.64 -10.00
CA ALA A 72 1.91 32.92 -10.50
C ALA A 72 0.37 33.05 -10.46
N LEU A 73 -0.09 34.30 -10.25
CA LEU A 73 -1.49 34.74 -10.30
C LEU A 73 -2.21 34.36 -11.61
N ILE A 74 -3.35 33.66 -11.51
CA ILE A 74 -4.39 33.67 -12.55
C ILE A 74 -5.55 34.52 -12.05
N ASN A 75 -5.60 35.79 -12.47
CA ASN A 75 -6.81 36.57 -12.37
C ASN A 75 -7.79 36.09 -13.45
N ASN A 76 -8.83 35.35 -13.07
CA ASN A 76 -9.90 34.95 -14.00
C ASN A 76 -11.16 35.83 -13.87
N GLY A 77 -11.07 37.09 -13.46
CA GLY A 77 -12.15 38.07 -13.66
C GLY A 77 -13.52 37.75 -13.05
N ALA A 78 -13.64 36.72 -12.21
CA ALA A 78 -14.89 36.34 -11.56
C ALA A 78 -14.60 35.69 -10.19
N GLY A 79 -14.25 36.53 -9.22
CA GLY A 79 -14.81 36.49 -7.87
C GLY A 79 -14.55 35.31 -6.92
N ASN A 80 -13.70 34.33 -7.25
CA ASN A 80 -13.38 33.24 -6.30
C ASN A 80 -11.91 33.29 -5.88
N VAL A 81 -11.66 33.49 -4.57
CA VAL A 81 -10.35 33.30 -3.94
C VAL A 81 -10.54 32.32 -2.80
N VAL A 82 -9.88 31.17 -2.87
CA VAL A 82 -9.74 30.22 -1.76
C VAL A 82 -8.34 30.44 -1.20
N LEU A 83 -8.24 30.86 0.06
CA LEU A 83 -6.95 30.96 0.77
C LEU A 83 -6.81 29.72 1.64
N LYS A 84 -5.79 28.90 1.39
CA LYS A 84 -5.35 27.85 2.30
C LYS A 84 -3.95 28.20 2.79
N ASP A 85 -3.72 28.07 4.09
CA ASP A 85 -2.40 28.20 4.75
C ASP A 85 -1.67 29.53 4.49
N THR A 86 -2.29 30.67 4.85
CA THR A 86 -1.71 32.01 4.58
C THR A 86 -1.33 32.77 5.86
N ILE A 87 -0.06 33.18 5.97
CA ILE A 87 0.42 34.16 6.97
C ILE A 87 0.47 35.55 6.31
N LEU A 88 -0.13 36.56 6.96
CA LEU A 88 -0.14 37.95 6.48
C LEU A 88 1.08 38.74 6.97
N TYR A 89 1.75 39.47 6.08
CA TYR A 89 2.91 40.30 6.39
C TYR A 89 2.64 41.80 6.13
N PRO A 90 3.19 42.72 6.97
CA PRO A 90 3.26 44.14 6.65
C PRO A 90 4.38 44.41 5.62
N ALA A 91 4.15 45.37 4.72
CA ALA A 91 5.07 45.68 3.62
C ALA A 91 6.43 46.25 4.11
N GLY A 92 7.55 45.64 3.69
CA GLY A 92 8.88 46.28 3.79
C GLY A 92 10.11 45.40 4.07
N GLU A 93 9.98 44.12 4.41
CA GLU A 93 11.13 43.22 4.67
C GLU A 93 11.11 41.99 3.76
N THR A 94 12.28 41.57 3.28
CA THR A 94 12.44 40.67 2.12
C THR A 94 13.11 39.33 2.39
N GLU A 95 13.51 38.99 3.63
CA GLU A 95 14.21 37.73 3.91
C GLU A 95 13.50 36.86 4.94
N VAL A 96 13.04 35.69 4.50
CA VAL A 96 12.46 34.63 5.34
C VAL A 96 13.60 33.79 5.93
N ARG A 97 13.61 33.66 7.26
CA ARG A 97 14.56 32.82 8.00
C ARG A 97 13.92 31.46 8.29
N SER A 98 14.57 30.38 7.86
CA SER A 98 14.11 28.99 8.01
C SER A 98 15.22 28.14 8.63
N LEU A 99 14.86 27.17 9.49
CA LEU A 99 15.78 26.27 10.18
C LEU A 99 15.27 24.83 10.05
N PHE A 100 16.13 23.92 9.60
CA PHE A 100 15.84 22.50 9.47
C PHE A 100 17.01 21.65 9.93
N ILE A 101 16.74 20.46 10.44
CA ILE A 101 17.75 19.42 10.68
C ILE A 101 17.82 18.54 9.43
N THR A 102 19.00 18.45 8.80
CA THR A 102 19.20 17.74 7.53
C THR A 102 19.81 16.34 7.71
N THR A 103 20.24 16.00 8.93
CA THR A 103 20.73 14.65 9.22
C THR A 103 19.61 13.64 9.05
N ALA A 104 19.82 12.65 8.19
CA ALA A 104 18.79 11.67 7.84
C ALA A 104 18.57 10.68 9.01
N ALA A 105 19.64 10.03 9.46
CA ALA A 105 19.64 9.01 10.51
C ALA A 105 20.91 9.08 11.37
N LEU A 106 20.90 8.39 12.51
CA LEU A 106 22.07 8.20 13.36
C LEU A 106 22.67 6.79 13.09
N PRO A 107 23.97 6.67 12.76
CA PRO A 107 24.62 5.36 12.64
C PRO A 107 24.50 4.55 13.93
N ALA A 108 24.51 3.22 13.82
CA ALA A 108 24.49 2.36 15.00
C ALA A 108 25.73 2.64 15.90
N ALA A 109 25.49 2.78 17.20
CA ALA A 109 26.55 2.85 18.19
C ALA A 109 26.89 1.45 18.71
N ARG A 110 28.01 1.30 19.42
CA ARG A 110 28.41 0.06 20.09
C ARG A 110 28.64 0.34 21.56
N ALA A 111 28.11 -0.51 22.44
CA ALA A 111 28.37 -0.42 23.88
C ALA A 111 29.89 -0.50 24.15
N GLY A 112 30.41 0.42 24.97
CA GLY A 112 31.84 0.49 25.30
C GLY A 112 32.76 1.05 24.21
N SER A 113 32.25 1.42 23.03
CA SER A 113 33.05 2.03 21.95
C SER A 113 32.75 3.52 21.77
N THR A 114 33.75 4.30 21.37
CA THR A 114 33.55 5.73 21.09
C THR A 114 32.61 5.93 19.91
N TYR A 115 31.61 6.78 20.09
CA TYR A 115 30.65 7.19 19.07
C TYR A 115 30.84 8.68 18.76
N SER A 116 30.67 9.06 17.49
CA SER A 116 30.84 10.45 17.04
C SER A 116 30.00 10.67 15.78
N GLN A 117 28.93 11.46 15.89
CA GLN A 117 28.06 11.84 14.77
C GLN A 117 27.60 13.29 14.93
N THR A 118 27.84 14.13 13.92
CA THR A 118 27.37 15.52 13.91
C THR A 118 25.96 15.62 13.33
N ILE A 119 25.10 16.40 13.98
CA ILE A 119 23.80 16.80 13.45
C ILE A 119 23.98 17.99 12.51
N GLU A 120 23.81 17.74 11.22
CA GLU A 120 23.72 18.74 10.16
C GLU A 120 22.37 19.46 10.17
N LYS A 121 22.41 20.74 9.75
CA LYS A 121 21.25 21.63 9.65
C LYS A 121 21.34 22.49 8.39
N SER A 122 20.19 22.99 7.94
CA SER A 122 20.08 24.12 7.02
C SER A 122 19.46 25.30 7.76
N TYR A 123 20.11 26.47 7.71
CA TYR A 123 19.60 27.70 8.31
C TYR A 123 19.85 28.87 7.36
N THR A 124 18.79 29.62 7.01
CA THR A 124 18.91 30.75 6.07
C THR A 124 19.24 32.09 6.74
N GLY A 125 19.44 32.11 8.06
CA GLY A 125 19.84 33.30 8.81
C GLY A 125 21.32 33.30 9.22
N ASP A 126 21.77 34.42 9.78
CA ASP A 126 23.12 34.68 10.28
C ASP A 126 23.31 34.43 11.80
N SER A 127 22.23 34.18 12.52
CA SER A 127 22.24 33.86 13.95
C SER A 127 22.84 32.47 14.24
N THR A 128 23.42 32.33 15.44
CA THR A 128 23.91 31.02 15.93
C THR A 128 22.74 30.10 16.27
N VAL A 129 22.82 28.84 15.85
CA VAL A 129 21.86 27.79 16.23
C VAL A 129 22.52 26.92 17.28
N THR A 130 21.80 26.64 18.36
CA THR A 130 22.18 25.73 19.44
C THR A 130 21.43 24.42 19.33
N PHE A 131 22.07 23.31 19.69
CA PHE A 131 21.47 21.97 19.66
C PHE A 131 21.20 21.43 21.07
N SER A 132 20.19 20.57 21.19
CA SER A 132 19.91 19.76 22.37
C SER A 132 19.37 18.41 21.95
N ALA A 133 19.52 17.39 22.79
CA ALA A 133 19.05 16.04 22.51
C ALA A 133 18.52 15.39 23.79
N THR A 134 17.43 14.64 23.67
CA THR A 134 16.87 13.80 24.72
C THR A 134 16.76 12.35 24.24
N GLY A 135 16.69 11.39 25.17
CA GLY A 135 16.60 9.96 24.82
C GLY A 135 17.91 9.31 24.36
N LEU A 136 19.05 10.01 24.48
CA LEU A 136 20.37 9.43 24.20
C LEU A 136 20.71 8.30 25.21
N PRO A 137 21.38 7.21 24.76
CA PRO A 137 21.96 6.21 25.66
C PRO A 137 22.90 6.84 26.69
N GLU A 138 22.95 6.26 27.89
CA GLU A 138 23.91 6.68 28.91
C GLU A 138 25.34 6.64 28.35
N GLY A 139 26.11 7.71 28.57
CA GLY A 139 27.46 7.86 28.05
C GLY A 139 27.56 8.59 26.70
N LEU A 140 26.44 8.90 26.04
CA LEU A 140 26.39 9.83 24.92
C LEU A 140 25.82 11.20 25.34
N SER A 141 26.34 12.25 24.72
CA SER A 141 25.85 13.62 24.87
C SER A 141 25.95 14.38 23.56
N ILE A 142 25.14 15.42 23.40
CA ILE A 142 25.25 16.34 22.26
C ILE A 142 25.95 17.63 22.68
N ASP A 143 26.92 18.06 21.88
CA ASP A 143 27.53 19.38 22.03
C ASP A 143 26.58 20.46 21.48
N PRO A 144 26.17 21.44 22.30
CA PRO A 144 25.15 22.41 21.92
C PRO A 144 25.62 23.43 20.87
N GLY A 145 26.92 23.62 20.65
CA GLY A 145 27.45 24.58 19.67
C GLY A 145 27.67 23.97 18.29
N THR A 146 28.05 22.69 18.25
CA THR A 146 28.43 21.97 17.02
C THR A 146 27.38 20.98 16.56
N GLY A 147 26.46 20.56 17.43
CA GLY A 147 25.52 19.47 17.15
C GLY A 147 26.18 18.09 17.16
N LEU A 148 27.43 17.98 17.64
CA LEU A 148 28.15 16.70 17.71
C LEU A 148 27.61 15.83 18.84
N ILE A 149 26.94 14.74 18.48
CA ILE A 149 26.65 13.65 19.42
C ILE A 149 27.93 12.82 19.56
N SER A 150 28.49 12.79 20.76
CA SER A 150 29.70 12.02 21.04
C SER A 150 29.74 11.44 22.46
N GLY A 151 30.60 10.45 22.65
CA GLY A 151 30.79 9.77 23.92
C GLY A 151 31.04 8.28 23.75
N THR A 152 30.81 7.51 24.80
CA THR A 152 30.93 6.04 24.78
C THR A 152 29.68 5.47 25.45
N PRO A 153 28.78 4.79 24.72
CA PRO A 153 27.59 4.21 25.32
C PRO A 153 27.96 3.22 26.43
N ALA A 154 27.25 3.27 27.55
CA ALA A 154 27.54 2.43 28.71
C ALA A 154 27.51 0.93 28.38
N SER A 155 28.31 0.15 29.10
CA SER A 155 28.30 -1.31 29.00
C SER A 155 26.90 -1.84 29.35
N GLY A 156 26.24 -2.50 28.40
CA GLY A 156 24.85 -2.97 28.54
C GLY A 156 23.78 -2.05 27.91
N ALA A 157 24.15 -0.91 27.32
CA ALA A 157 23.21 -0.02 26.63
C ALA A 157 22.45 -0.74 25.49
N ASN A 158 23.04 -1.77 24.88
CA ASN A 158 22.40 -2.60 23.87
C ASN A 158 21.11 -3.31 24.35
N ALA A 159 20.92 -3.51 25.67
CA ALA A 159 19.72 -4.13 26.22
C ALA A 159 18.46 -3.27 26.05
N ASN A 160 18.61 -1.95 25.91
CA ASN A 160 17.50 -1.01 25.70
C ASN A 160 17.47 -0.44 24.28
N SER A 161 18.22 -1.06 23.35
CA SER A 161 18.21 -0.70 21.94
C SER A 161 16.90 -1.14 21.26
N PRO A 162 16.37 -0.36 20.31
CA PRO A 162 16.84 0.95 19.86
C PRO A 162 16.40 2.08 20.79
N TYR A 163 17.21 3.14 20.86
CA TYR A 163 16.88 4.36 21.60
C TYR A 163 16.12 5.34 20.70
N SER A 164 15.00 5.88 21.22
CA SER A 164 14.29 6.98 20.58
C SER A 164 14.93 8.30 20.99
N VAL A 165 15.76 8.86 20.11
CA VAL A 165 16.53 10.07 20.34
C VAL A 165 15.83 11.25 19.68
N GLU A 166 15.43 12.26 20.46
CA GLU A 166 14.85 13.49 19.94
C GLU A 166 15.90 14.61 19.97
N VAL A 167 16.25 15.16 18.81
CA VAL A 167 17.19 16.28 18.69
C VAL A 167 16.43 17.54 18.32
N THR A 168 16.73 18.64 19.03
CA THR A 168 16.18 19.97 18.77
C THR A 168 17.31 20.94 18.45
N ALA A 169 17.22 21.59 17.29
CA ALA A 169 18.03 22.74 16.90
C ALA A 169 17.23 24.02 17.16
N THR A 170 17.81 25.02 17.81
CA THR A 170 17.12 26.25 18.20
C THR A 170 17.99 27.47 17.91
N VAL A 171 17.38 28.52 17.36
CA VAL A 171 17.96 29.86 17.32
C VAL A 171 17.39 30.64 18.50
N GLY A 172 18.26 31.19 19.36
CA GLY A 172 17.85 31.98 20.52
C GLY A 172 16.95 33.16 20.13
N ALA A 173 16.16 33.65 21.09
CA ALA A 173 15.18 34.71 20.85
C ALA A 173 15.85 35.96 20.22
N GLY A 174 15.60 36.14 18.93
CA GLY A 174 16.05 37.27 18.14
C GLY A 174 14.89 37.85 17.35
N THR A 175 15.15 39.00 16.74
CA THR A 175 14.25 39.62 15.76
C THR A 175 14.19 38.71 14.53
N LEU A 176 13.14 37.89 14.42
CA LEU A 176 12.91 37.02 13.27
C LEU A 176 12.50 37.86 12.04
N THR A 177 11.82 38.99 12.31
CA THR A 177 11.53 40.16 11.44
C THR A 177 11.41 41.41 12.34
N ALA A 178 11.42 42.65 11.80
CA ALA A 178 11.33 43.89 12.61
C ALA A 178 10.13 43.99 13.57
N THR A 179 9.15 43.07 13.48
CA THR A 179 7.96 43.02 14.34
C THR A 179 7.71 41.68 15.04
N LEU A 180 8.51 40.64 14.76
CA LEU A 180 8.35 39.31 15.36
C LEU A 180 9.57 38.93 16.20
N THR A 181 9.34 38.64 17.48
CA THR A 181 10.36 38.18 18.44
C THR A 181 9.98 36.79 18.94
N GLY A 182 10.86 35.80 18.74
CA GLY A 182 10.62 34.41 19.11
C GLY A 182 11.84 33.53 18.83
N ALA A 183 11.90 32.35 19.45
CA ALA A 183 12.92 31.34 19.13
C ALA A 183 12.42 30.48 17.96
N LEU A 184 13.25 30.31 16.93
CA LEU A 184 12.98 29.38 15.84
C LEU A 184 13.57 28.01 16.23
N ALA A 185 12.76 26.95 16.21
CA ALA A 185 13.19 25.61 16.58
C ALA A 185 12.80 24.57 15.53
N ALA A 186 13.69 23.60 15.29
CA ALA A 186 13.45 22.41 14.48
C ALA A 186 13.74 21.17 15.33
N THR A 187 12.82 20.22 15.36
CA THR A 187 12.95 18.98 16.12
C THR A 187 12.86 17.78 15.19
N LYS A 188 13.75 16.82 15.34
CA LYS A 188 13.75 15.55 14.59
C LYS A 188 14.00 14.37 15.54
N ARG A 189 13.25 13.28 15.35
CA ARG A 189 13.43 12.03 16.10
C ARG A 189 14.24 11.03 15.27
N TYR A 190 15.08 10.27 15.96
CA TYR A 190 15.93 9.23 15.40
C TYR A 190 15.76 7.93 16.18
N SER A 191 15.90 6.82 15.48
CA SER A 191 16.14 5.51 16.09
C SER A 191 17.66 5.27 16.13
N LEU A 192 18.25 5.17 17.31
CA LEU A 192 19.67 4.84 17.48
C LEU A 192 19.82 3.41 17.97
N ALA A 193 20.28 2.52 17.08
CA ALA A 193 20.66 1.17 17.45
C ALA A 193 21.96 1.18 18.28
N VAL A 194 22.01 0.42 19.37
CA VAL A 194 23.24 0.19 20.15
C VAL A 194 23.53 -1.30 20.16
N ASN A 195 24.64 -1.69 19.52
CA ASN A 195 25.09 -3.07 19.44
C ASN A 195 25.89 -3.46 20.68
N ALA A 196 25.95 -4.77 20.98
CA ALA A 196 26.73 -5.30 22.09
C ALA A 196 28.23 -4.96 21.95
N ALA A 197 28.92 -4.85 23.09
CA ALA A 197 30.37 -4.71 23.12
C ALA A 197 31.05 -5.93 22.46
N TYR A 198 32.23 -5.73 21.89
CA TYR A 198 33.01 -6.82 21.33
C TYR A 198 33.44 -7.78 22.46
N SER A 199 33.01 -9.04 22.41
CA SER A 199 33.55 -10.09 23.27
C SER A 199 34.84 -10.59 22.62
N ASP A 200 35.96 -10.02 23.05
CA ASP A 200 37.27 -10.58 22.76
C ASP A 200 37.52 -11.72 23.74
N ASP A 201 37.13 -12.94 23.35
CA ASP A 201 37.68 -14.16 23.93
C ASP A 201 38.91 -14.53 23.08
N GLY A 202 40.12 -14.18 23.54
CA GLY A 202 41.33 -14.84 23.07
C GLY A 202 42.61 -14.01 22.95
N ASP A 203 43.37 -14.06 24.05
CA ASP A 203 44.83 -14.12 24.13
C ASP A 203 45.70 -12.91 23.74
N ASP A 204 46.43 -12.46 24.76
CA ASP A 204 47.65 -11.68 24.72
C ASP A 204 48.59 -12.16 23.59
N ASP A 205 49.04 -11.24 22.74
CA ASP A 205 50.47 -11.13 22.48
C ASP A 205 50.87 -9.72 22.01
N ASP A 206 51.85 -9.22 22.73
CA ASP A 206 52.45 -7.91 22.76
C ASP A 206 53.30 -7.66 21.51
N HIS A 207 52.97 -6.68 20.64
CA HIS A 207 53.97 -6.07 19.75
C HIS A 207 53.67 -4.61 19.37
N SER A 208 54.58 -3.74 19.81
CA SER A 208 54.63 -2.30 19.60
C SER A 208 54.96 -1.89 18.16
N GLY A 209 54.11 -1.03 17.59
CA GLY A 209 54.50 0.20 16.89
C GLY A 209 55.00 0.13 15.44
N ARG A 210 54.16 0.57 14.49
CA ARG A 210 54.58 1.56 13.47
C ARG A 210 53.38 2.26 12.83
N SER A 211 53.39 3.59 12.91
CA SER A 211 52.43 4.52 12.31
C SER A 211 52.73 4.75 10.82
N GLY A 212 51.66 4.90 10.03
CA GLY A 212 51.64 5.81 8.86
C GLY A 212 51.56 5.15 7.48
N GLY A 213 50.33 4.87 7.02
CA GLY A 213 50.02 4.59 5.62
C GLY A 213 48.55 4.90 5.35
N GLY A 214 48.27 6.13 4.91
CA GLY A 214 46.92 6.62 4.65
C GLY A 214 46.19 5.76 3.61
N ALA A 215 45.23 4.97 4.08
CA ALA A 215 44.21 4.40 3.22
C ALA A 215 43.29 5.54 2.77
N SER A 216 43.40 5.90 1.50
CA SER A 216 42.39 6.69 0.81
C SER A 216 41.09 5.89 0.84
N SER A 217 40.19 6.23 1.78
CA SER A 217 38.84 5.66 1.82
C SER A 217 38.07 6.24 0.63
N THR A 218 37.91 5.45 -0.42
CA THR A 218 36.93 5.72 -1.46
C THR A 218 35.57 5.97 -0.79
N PRO A 219 34.86 7.06 -1.07
CA PRO A 219 33.53 7.30 -0.50
C PRO A 219 32.62 6.09 -0.79
N ALA A 220 31.89 5.61 0.22
CA ALA A 220 30.90 4.57 0.01
C ALA A 220 29.89 5.03 -1.06
N PRO A 221 29.43 4.15 -1.96
CA PRO A 221 28.46 4.52 -2.98
C PRO A 221 27.17 5.00 -2.33
N THR A 222 26.69 6.19 -2.73
CA THR A 222 25.40 6.72 -2.31
C THR A 222 24.32 6.27 -3.28
N TYR A 223 23.25 5.66 -2.78
CA TYR A 223 22.11 5.21 -3.57
C TYR A 223 20.96 6.20 -3.45
N LYS A 224 20.15 6.30 -4.51
CA LYS A 224 18.94 7.12 -4.53
C LYS A 224 17.81 6.36 -5.19
N ALA A 225 16.59 6.59 -4.70
CA ALA A 225 15.37 6.07 -5.27
C ALA A 225 14.75 7.14 -6.18
N ASP A 226 14.36 6.74 -7.38
CA ASP A 226 13.71 7.63 -8.34
C ASP A 226 12.20 7.65 -8.09
N VAL A 227 11.65 8.84 -7.92
CA VAL A 227 10.21 9.06 -7.79
C VAL A 227 9.68 9.64 -9.10
N SER A 228 8.70 8.96 -9.68
CA SER A 228 7.99 9.40 -10.88
C SER A 228 6.49 9.36 -10.65
N GLY A 229 5.72 10.12 -11.46
CA GLY A 229 4.26 10.16 -11.31
C GLY A 229 3.73 11.10 -10.21
N SER A 230 4.60 11.89 -9.56
CA SER A 230 4.20 12.92 -8.58
C SER A 230 4.08 14.33 -9.18
N GLY A 231 4.26 14.49 -10.49
CA GLY A 231 4.29 15.78 -11.19
C GLY A 231 5.64 16.53 -11.15
N LYS A 232 6.62 16.05 -10.36
CA LYS A 232 8.00 16.58 -10.29
C LYS A 232 8.99 15.42 -10.19
N ALA A 233 10.13 15.49 -10.90
CA ALA A 233 11.20 14.50 -10.74
C ALA A 233 11.85 14.71 -9.36
N ILE A 234 11.61 13.76 -8.45
CA ILE A 234 12.14 13.76 -7.09
C ILE A 234 13.04 12.53 -6.97
N SER A 235 14.15 12.67 -6.26
CA SER A 235 15.06 11.57 -5.96
C SER A 235 15.27 11.53 -4.46
N LEU A 236 14.88 10.42 -3.83
CA LEU A 236 14.95 10.22 -2.40
C LEU A 236 16.27 9.52 -2.04
N PRO A 237 16.95 9.89 -0.95
CA PRO A 237 18.11 9.14 -0.49
C PRO A 237 17.70 7.71 -0.10
N VAL A 238 18.57 6.74 -0.37
CA VAL A 238 18.42 5.36 0.11
C VAL A 238 19.44 5.12 1.21
N THR A 239 18.97 4.76 2.39
CA THR A 239 19.81 4.40 3.53
C THR A 239 20.11 2.91 3.48
N VAL A 240 21.37 2.51 3.39
CA VAL A 240 21.78 1.10 3.35
C VAL A 240 22.37 0.68 4.69
N ASP A 241 21.84 -0.40 5.26
CA ASP A 241 22.39 -1.08 6.42
C ASP A 241 23.01 -2.42 5.98
N THR A 242 24.34 -2.50 6.06
CA THR A 242 25.11 -3.68 5.65
C THR A 242 25.09 -4.80 6.68
N ASP A 243 24.74 -4.52 7.94
CA ASP A 243 24.68 -5.53 8.99
C ASP A 243 23.39 -6.34 8.88
N SER A 244 22.28 -5.67 8.56
CA SER A 244 20.97 -6.28 8.33
C SER A 244 20.71 -6.65 6.86
N ASN A 245 21.61 -6.29 5.94
CA ASN A 245 21.42 -6.41 4.50
C ASN A 245 20.12 -5.74 4.03
N SER A 246 19.81 -4.55 4.54
CA SER A 246 18.58 -3.81 4.22
C SER A 246 18.85 -2.44 3.61
N ALA A 247 17.86 -1.92 2.91
CA ALA A 247 17.83 -0.56 2.40
C ALA A 247 16.48 0.10 2.70
N THR A 248 16.49 1.33 3.19
CA THR A 248 15.28 2.08 3.54
C THR A 248 15.17 3.33 2.70
N VAL A 249 13.96 3.63 2.25
CA VAL A 249 13.58 4.87 1.60
C VAL A 249 12.50 5.55 2.43
N ASP A 250 12.83 6.72 2.98
CA ASP A 250 11.88 7.55 3.72
C ASP A 250 11.16 8.48 2.75
N VAL A 251 9.85 8.32 2.64
CA VAL A 251 8.96 9.15 1.82
C VAL A 251 8.42 10.28 2.67
N ASP A 252 9.27 11.27 2.91
CA ASP A 252 8.87 12.57 3.46
C ASP A 252 8.97 13.61 2.35
N ILE A 253 7.89 13.69 1.54
CA ILE A 253 7.82 14.66 0.45
C ILE A 253 7.18 15.92 1.01
N GLU A 254 7.96 17.00 1.09
CA GLU A 254 7.47 18.32 1.52
C GLU A 254 6.14 18.67 0.82
N GLN A 255 5.09 18.91 1.60
CA GLN A 255 3.88 19.66 1.20
C GLN A 255 3.03 19.08 0.04
N GLY A 256 2.39 17.92 0.21
CA GLY A 256 1.29 17.53 -0.68
C GLY A 256 0.89 16.06 -0.56
N ASN A 257 -0.35 15.74 -0.94
CA ASN A 257 -0.79 14.36 -1.14
C ASN A 257 0.21 13.67 -2.08
N LEU A 258 0.81 12.54 -1.69
CA LEU A 258 1.72 11.74 -2.52
C LEU A 258 1.19 11.62 -3.97
N PHE A 259 -0.12 11.48 -4.12
CA PHE A 259 -0.82 11.27 -5.37
C PHE A 259 -1.22 12.54 -6.16
N ASN A 260 -0.99 13.77 -5.66
CA ASN A 260 -1.26 15.04 -6.35
C ASN A 260 -2.44 14.99 -7.36
N SER A 261 -2.28 15.45 -8.61
CA SER A 261 -3.26 15.27 -9.70
C SER A 261 -3.09 13.92 -10.44
N GLN A 262 -2.10 13.11 -10.07
CA GLN A 262 -1.69 11.90 -10.78
C GLN A 262 -1.97 10.67 -9.92
N LYS A 263 -2.95 9.87 -10.34
CA LYS A 263 -3.38 8.67 -9.61
C LYS A 263 -2.32 7.55 -9.50
N ILE A 264 -1.12 7.69 -10.07
CA ILE A 264 -0.08 6.66 -10.04
C ILE A 264 1.28 7.29 -9.74
N VAL A 265 1.88 6.87 -8.63
CA VAL A 265 3.25 7.25 -8.22
C VAL A 265 4.12 6.02 -8.25
N ARG A 266 5.38 6.14 -8.69
CA ARG A 266 6.34 5.03 -8.68
C ARG A 266 7.61 5.46 -7.98
N ILE A 267 8.04 4.66 -7.00
CA ILE A 267 9.30 4.81 -6.29
C ILE A 267 10.16 3.61 -6.67
N THR A 268 11.30 3.86 -7.31
CA THR A 268 12.18 2.81 -7.84
C THR A 268 13.54 2.87 -7.19
N VAL A 269 13.88 1.80 -6.47
CA VAL A 269 15.20 1.62 -5.85
C VAL A 269 16.07 0.83 -6.82
N PRO A 270 17.28 1.32 -7.18
CA PRO A 270 18.22 0.55 -7.99
C PRO A 270 18.69 -0.70 -7.22
N SER A 271 19.18 -1.72 -7.94
CA SER A 271 19.79 -2.89 -7.29
C SER A 271 21.00 -2.47 -6.45
N ILE A 272 21.02 -2.91 -5.19
CA ILE A 272 22.08 -2.62 -4.23
C ILE A 272 22.80 -3.93 -3.86
N PRO A 273 24.13 -4.01 -4.04
CA PRO A 273 24.87 -5.23 -3.69
C PRO A 273 24.67 -5.64 -2.23
N ASN A 274 24.42 -6.94 -2.03
CA ASN A 274 24.20 -7.58 -0.73
C ASN A 274 22.96 -7.11 0.04
N VAL A 275 22.10 -6.25 -0.51
CA VAL A 275 20.80 -5.92 0.08
C VAL A 275 19.78 -6.96 -0.34
N ASN A 276 19.00 -7.44 0.62
CA ASN A 276 17.92 -8.41 0.40
C ASN A 276 16.57 -7.92 0.92
N ASN A 277 16.53 -6.79 1.63
CA ASN A 277 15.31 -6.22 2.20
C ASN A 277 15.24 -4.73 1.85
N TYR A 278 14.14 -4.32 1.23
CA TYR A 278 13.89 -2.94 0.88
C TYR A 278 12.65 -2.46 1.62
N THR A 279 12.78 -1.42 2.43
CA THR A 279 11.69 -0.84 3.20
C THR A 279 11.35 0.53 2.64
N LEU A 280 10.07 0.76 2.44
CA LEU A 280 9.50 2.07 2.13
C LEU A 280 8.80 2.57 3.39
N ASP A 281 9.38 3.57 4.04
CA ASP A 281 8.80 4.23 5.19
C ASP A 281 8.06 5.49 4.72
N LEU A 282 6.82 5.66 5.17
CA LEU A 282 5.95 6.76 4.75
C LEU A 282 4.90 7.09 5.82
N PRO A 283 4.40 8.34 5.86
CA PRO A 283 3.20 8.66 6.61
C PRO A 283 2.03 7.72 6.24
N ALA A 284 1.37 7.16 7.25
CA ALA A 284 0.27 6.22 7.05
C ALA A 284 -0.93 6.86 6.33
N ASP A 285 -1.11 8.17 6.50
CA ASP A 285 -2.21 8.94 5.90
C ASP A 285 -2.18 8.95 4.36
N TYR A 286 -1.03 8.68 3.74
CA TYR A 286 -0.89 8.47 2.31
C TYR A 286 -1.59 7.20 1.83
N LEU A 287 -1.81 6.19 2.68
CA LEU A 287 -2.43 4.92 2.30
C LEU A 287 -3.72 4.62 3.08
N SER A 288 -4.24 5.57 3.85
CA SER A 288 -5.45 5.40 4.66
C SER A 288 -6.70 6.08 4.08
N LYS A 289 -6.70 6.51 2.82
CA LYS A 289 -7.88 7.17 2.21
C LYS A 289 -8.89 6.12 1.74
N PRO A 290 -10.08 6.00 2.36
CA PRO A 290 -11.02 4.92 2.03
C PRO A 290 -11.51 4.96 0.58
N ASP A 291 -11.71 6.16 0.04
CA ASP A 291 -12.12 6.42 -1.35
C ASP A 291 -10.93 6.76 -2.27
N GLY A 292 -9.71 6.42 -1.85
CA GLY A 292 -8.48 6.73 -2.57
C GLY A 292 -8.39 5.98 -3.89
N GLU A 293 -8.19 6.71 -4.99
CA GLU A 293 -7.99 6.14 -6.33
C GLU A 293 -6.49 6.10 -6.72
N GLY A 294 -5.60 6.55 -5.82
CA GLY A 294 -4.15 6.53 -6.00
C GLY A 294 -3.56 5.11 -5.93
N ILE A 295 -2.48 4.89 -6.69
CA ILE A 295 -1.67 3.67 -6.65
C ILE A 295 -0.19 4.03 -6.49
N LEU A 296 0.41 3.64 -5.37
CA LEU A 296 1.84 3.76 -5.12
C LEU A 296 2.53 2.47 -5.54
N THR A 297 3.46 2.55 -6.49
CA THR A 297 4.27 1.39 -6.89
C THR A 297 5.66 1.48 -6.29
N PHE A 298 6.04 0.52 -5.48
CA PHE A 298 7.37 0.35 -4.94
C PHE A 298 8.14 -0.71 -5.74
N ASN A 299 9.14 -0.28 -6.50
CA ASN A 299 9.96 -1.14 -7.37
C ASN A 299 11.34 -1.38 -6.75
N THR A 300 11.75 -2.64 -6.71
CA THR A 300 13.09 -3.09 -6.30
C THR A 300 13.60 -4.12 -7.31
N ASP A 301 14.81 -4.62 -7.12
CA ASP A 301 15.33 -5.75 -7.92
C ASP A 301 14.75 -7.12 -7.49
N VAL A 302 14.18 -7.22 -6.28
CA VAL A 302 13.56 -8.44 -5.74
C VAL A 302 12.13 -8.62 -6.25
N ALA A 303 11.32 -7.56 -6.16
CA ALA A 303 9.94 -7.53 -6.62
C ALA A 303 9.44 -6.08 -6.77
N SER A 304 8.27 -5.92 -7.36
CA SER A 304 7.52 -4.67 -7.37
C SER A 304 6.12 -4.88 -6.78
N VAL A 305 5.69 -3.93 -5.94
CA VAL A 305 4.39 -3.95 -5.28
C VAL A 305 3.65 -2.66 -5.61
N SER A 306 2.47 -2.77 -6.21
CA SER A 306 1.53 -1.67 -6.44
C SER A 306 0.46 -1.68 -5.35
N ILE A 307 0.40 -0.57 -4.61
CA ILE A 307 -0.28 -0.40 -3.34
C ILE A 307 -1.39 0.65 -3.53
N PRO A 308 -2.67 0.27 -3.37
CA PRO A 308 -3.78 1.22 -3.37
C PRO A 308 -3.72 2.22 -2.21
N GLU A 309 -4.19 3.45 -2.43
CA GLU A 309 -4.27 4.54 -1.44
C GLU A 309 -5.24 4.24 -0.27
N ASN A 310 -6.04 3.17 -0.38
CA ASN A 310 -6.92 2.67 0.68
C ASN A 310 -6.36 1.44 1.42
N MET A 311 -5.11 1.02 1.16
CA MET A 311 -4.48 -0.17 1.77
C MET A 311 -4.60 -0.19 3.30
N LEU A 312 -4.33 0.94 3.95
CA LEU A 312 -4.32 1.13 5.40
C LEU A 312 -5.61 1.77 5.93
N ALA A 313 -6.70 1.75 5.16
CA ALA A 313 -8.00 2.22 5.64
C ALA A 313 -8.43 1.42 6.88
N GLY A 314 -8.64 2.11 8.01
CA GLY A 314 -9.00 1.48 9.29
C GLY A 314 -7.84 0.87 10.08
N VAL A 315 -6.60 1.02 9.62
CA VAL A 315 -5.39 0.61 10.37
C VAL A 315 -4.89 1.78 11.22
N GLU A 316 -4.61 1.55 12.50
CA GLU A 316 -4.08 2.58 13.41
C GLU A 316 -2.54 2.70 13.29
N GLY A 317 -2.03 3.92 13.34
CA GLY A 317 -0.60 4.26 13.32
C GLY A 317 -0.34 5.55 12.55
N ASN A 318 0.85 6.14 12.72
CA ASN A 318 1.22 7.39 12.05
C ASN A 318 2.19 7.16 10.90
N GLU A 319 3.08 6.18 11.06
CA GLU A 319 4.12 5.83 10.09
C GLU A 319 3.98 4.37 9.68
N ALA A 320 3.97 4.12 8.39
CA ALA A 320 3.90 2.79 7.79
C ALA A 320 5.24 2.46 7.15
N GLY A 321 5.73 1.24 7.39
CA GLY A 321 6.90 0.68 6.73
C GLY A 321 6.51 -0.55 5.92
N ILE A 322 6.58 -0.46 4.60
CA ILE A 322 6.26 -1.56 3.69
C ILE A 322 7.57 -2.16 3.21
N THR A 323 7.81 -3.43 3.53
CA THR A 323 9.06 -4.10 3.20
C THR A 323 8.87 -5.17 2.13
N ILE A 324 9.72 -5.13 1.10
CA ILE A 324 9.93 -6.19 0.12
C ILE A 324 11.27 -6.86 0.45
N GLY A 325 11.19 -8.06 1.01
CA GLY A 325 12.35 -8.86 1.39
C GLY A 325 12.51 -10.12 0.55
N LYS A 326 13.69 -10.73 0.61
CA LYS A 326 13.90 -12.12 0.24
C LYS A 326 13.44 -13.02 1.39
N GLY A 327 12.53 -13.94 1.13
CA GLY A 327 12.04 -14.87 2.16
C GLY A 327 13.05 -15.98 2.47
N ASP A 328 12.91 -16.57 3.66
CA ASP A 328 13.80 -17.62 4.14
C ASP A 328 13.20 -19.02 3.89
N ILE A 329 13.85 -19.78 3.02
CA ILE A 329 13.46 -21.16 2.69
C ILE A 329 13.89 -22.16 3.76
N SER A 330 14.88 -21.83 4.60
CA SER A 330 15.53 -22.80 5.50
C SER A 330 14.60 -23.31 6.61
N GLY A 331 13.64 -22.48 7.04
CA GLY A 331 12.63 -22.82 8.03
C GLY A 331 11.43 -23.64 7.51
N LEU A 332 11.32 -23.85 6.19
CA LEU A 332 10.12 -24.46 5.60
C LEU A 332 10.12 -26.01 5.66
N PRO A 333 8.94 -26.66 5.57
CA PRO A 333 8.86 -28.12 5.41
C PRO A 333 9.60 -28.62 4.16
N ASP A 334 10.21 -29.80 4.22
CA ASP A 334 11.05 -30.33 3.13
C ASP A 334 10.32 -30.44 1.78
N SER A 335 9.03 -30.77 1.79
CA SER A 335 8.21 -30.82 0.58
C SER A 335 8.05 -29.44 -0.06
N VAL A 336 7.90 -28.40 0.75
CA VAL A 336 7.80 -27.00 0.28
C VAL A 336 9.15 -26.55 -0.25
N LYS A 337 10.25 -26.83 0.48
CA LYS A 337 11.62 -26.53 0.04
C LYS A 337 11.93 -27.14 -1.32
N ALA A 338 11.58 -28.41 -1.52
CA ALA A 338 11.81 -29.11 -2.78
C ALA A 338 11.02 -28.51 -3.95
N ALA A 339 9.79 -28.06 -3.71
CA ALA A 339 8.94 -27.45 -4.74
C ALA A 339 9.46 -26.07 -5.16
N ILE A 340 9.88 -25.24 -4.20
CA ILE A 340 10.46 -23.92 -4.46
C ILE A 340 11.84 -24.08 -5.13
N GLY A 341 12.69 -24.93 -4.55
CA GLY A 341 14.06 -25.13 -5.03
C GLY A 341 14.86 -23.84 -5.00
N THR A 342 15.36 -23.40 -6.16
CA THR A 342 16.13 -22.16 -6.32
C THR A 342 15.29 -20.99 -6.84
N LYS A 343 13.96 -21.14 -6.92
CA LYS A 343 13.07 -20.11 -7.44
C LYS A 343 12.91 -18.95 -6.43
N PRO A 344 12.48 -17.76 -6.88
CA PRO A 344 12.23 -16.65 -5.98
C PRO A 344 11.25 -16.99 -4.87
N LEU A 345 11.62 -16.60 -3.65
CA LEU A 345 10.79 -16.55 -2.46
C LEU A 345 10.94 -15.13 -1.91
N ILE A 346 9.85 -14.38 -1.87
CA ILE A 346 9.83 -13.01 -1.34
C ILE A 346 9.05 -12.98 -0.04
N ARG A 347 9.34 -11.98 0.80
CA ARG A 347 8.63 -11.69 2.04
C ARG A 347 8.05 -10.29 1.94
N LEU A 348 6.75 -10.15 2.15
CA LEU A 348 6.10 -8.86 2.31
C LEU A 348 5.76 -8.67 3.78
N THR A 349 6.13 -7.53 4.36
CA THR A 349 5.75 -7.17 5.73
C THR A 349 5.31 -5.72 5.82
N LEU A 350 4.43 -5.46 6.77
CA LEU A 350 4.00 -4.12 7.18
C LEU A 350 4.50 -3.87 8.60
N THR A 351 5.06 -2.69 8.84
CA THR A 351 5.25 -2.15 10.18
C THR A 351 4.40 -0.91 10.36
N MET A 352 3.76 -0.74 11.52
CA MET A 352 3.12 0.50 11.95
C MET A 352 3.91 1.06 13.14
N ASP A 353 4.36 2.31 13.04
CA ASP A 353 5.18 2.99 14.05
C ASP A 353 6.38 2.11 14.51
N GLY A 354 7.05 1.47 13.53
CA GLY A 354 8.20 0.57 13.74
C GLY A 354 7.87 -0.82 14.30
N ARG A 355 6.60 -1.15 14.55
CA ARG A 355 6.17 -2.49 15.00
C ARG A 355 5.58 -3.29 13.85
N GLN A 356 6.04 -4.53 13.68
CA GLN A 356 5.46 -5.42 12.67
C GLN A 356 3.98 -5.69 12.98
N THR A 357 3.15 -5.47 11.96
CA THR A 357 1.69 -5.59 12.01
C THR A 357 1.23 -6.54 10.93
N GLU A 358 0.36 -7.49 11.29
CA GLU A 358 -0.32 -8.31 10.29
C GLU A 358 -1.30 -7.44 9.52
N TRP A 359 -1.18 -7.43 8.19
CA TRP A 359 -2.07 -6.68 7.32
C TRP A 359 -3.00 -7.63 6.58
N ASN A 360 -4.30 -7.34 6.62
CA ASN A 360 -5.33 -7.95 5.77
C ASN A 360 -6.40 -6.90 5.43
N ASN A 361 -6.56 -6.58 4.15
CA ASN A 361 -7.60 -5.69 3.66
C ASN A 361 -8.20 -6.20 2.34
N PRO A 362 -9.37 -6.88 2.38
CA PRO A 362 -10.04 -7.39 1.19
C PRO A 362 -10.45 -6.33 0.16
N ASP A 363 -10.67 -5.10 0.62
CA ASP A 363 -11.15 -3.98 -0.19
C ASP A 363 -9.99 -3.20 -0.86
N ALA A 364 -8.74 -3.55 -0.53
CA ALA A 364 -7.55 -2.90 -1.05
C ALA A 364 -6.46 -3.93 -1.46
N PRO A 365 -6.74 -4.82 -2.43
CA PRO A 365 -5.77 -5.81 -2.88
C PRO A 365 -4.54 -5.12 -3.48
N VAL A 366 -3.35 -5.48 -3.02
CA VAL A 366 -2.10 -5.05 -3.62
C VAL A 366 -1.77 -5.93 -4.83
N THR A 367 -1.13 -5.37 -5.84
CA THR A 367 -0.59 -6.15 -6.97
C THR A 367 0.90 -6.35 -6.78
N VAL A 368 1.38 -7.58 -6.93
CA VAL A 368 2.78 -7.95 -6.75
C VAL A 368 3.31 -8.53 -8.06
N THR A 369 4.51 -8.12 -8.44
CA THR A 369 5.23 -8.65 -9.62
C THR A 369 6.63 -9.09 -9.21
N ILE A 370 7.00 -10.31 -9.57
CA ILE A 370 8.30 -10.91 -9.24
C ILE A 370 9.01 -11.22 -10.56
N PRO A 371 10.18 -10.63 -10.85
CA PRO A 371 10.99 -11.00 -12.00
C PRO A 371 11.29 -12.50 -12.00
N TYR A 372 11.03 -13.18 -13.12
CA TYR A 372 11.26 -14.62 -13.22
C TYR A 372 11.70 -15.02 -14.63
N THR A 373 12.79 -15.77 -14.70
CA THR A 373 13.29 -16.37 -15.95
C THR A 373 13.02 -17.87 -15.91
N PRO A 374 11.96 -18.36 -16.59
CA PRO A 374 11.64 -19.77 -16.57
C PRO A 374 12.67 -20.60 -17.33
N THR A 375 12.84 -21.85 -16.93
CA THR A 375 13.62 -22.82 -17.68
C THR A 375 12.91 -23.22 -18.99
N ALA A 376 13.63 -23.85 -19.92
CA ALA A 376 13.04 -24.36 -21.17
C ALA A 376 11.88 -25.35 -20.92
N ALA A 377 11.94 -26.14 -19.84
CA ALA A 377 10.87 -27.06 -19.46
C ALA A 377 9.62 -26.32 -18.95
N GLU A 378 9.82 -25.23 -18.21
CA GLU A 378 8.74 -24.40 -17.68
C GLU A 378 8.07 -23.58 -18.79
N LEU A 379 8.84 -23.07 -19.76
CA LEU A 379 8.32 -22.38 -20.95
C LEU A 379 7.47 -23.28 -21.85
N ALA A 380 7.59 -24.61 -21.73
CA ALA A 380 6.71 -25.54 -22.45
C ALA A 380 5.29 -25.58 -21.88
N THR A 381 5.11 -25.21 -20.61
CA THR A 381 3.80 -25.15 -19.91
C THR A 381 3.79 -23.98 -18.92
N PRO A 382 3.88 -22.73 -19.39
CA PRO A 382 4.02 -21.55 -18.53
C PRO A 382 2.82 -21.36 -17.59
N GLU A 383 1.65 -21.87 -17.93
CA GLU A 383 0.46 -21.89 -17.07
C GLU A 383 0.63 -22.67 -15.76
N SER A 384 1.66 -23.53 -15.67
CA SER A 384 2.03 -24.29 -14.48
C SER A 384 3.00 -23.54 -13.56
N ILE A 385 3.45 -22.33 -13.95
CA ILE A 385 4.18 -21.42 -13.07
C ILE A 385 3.14 -20.69 -12.23
N VAL A 386 3.17 -20.93 -10.92
CA VAL A 386 2.17 -20.46 -9.95
C VAL A 386 2.86 -19.77 -8.78
N ILE A 387 2.07 -19.06 -7.98
CA ILE A 387 2.50 -18.49 -6.71
C ILE A 387 1.87 -19.27 -5.57
N TRP A 388 2.68 -19.59 -4.57
CA TRP A 388 2.20 -20.05 -3.26
C TRP A 388 2.47 -18.97 -2.22
N TYR A 389 1.51 -18.70 -1.35
CA TYR A 389 1.82 -18.05 -0.08
C TYR A 389 2.12 -19.12 0.97
N ILE A 390 3.00 -18.79 1.91
CA ILE A 390 3.29 -19.66 3.06
C ILE A 390 2.49 -19.13 4.25
N ASP A 391 1.69 -19.99 4.89
CA ASP A 391 0.93 -19.61 6.08
C ASP A 391 1.82 -19.57 7.34
N GLY A 392 1.29 -19.06 8.46
CA GLY A 392 2.02 -19.00 9.74
C GLY A 392 2.42 -20.37 10.32
N SER A 393 1.94 -21.48 9.75
CA SER A 393 2.32 -22.85 10.10
C SER A 393 3.34 -23.45 9.13
N GLY A 394 3.77 -22.72 8.11
CA GLY A 394 4.69 -23.18 7.07
C GLY A 394 4.03 -23.97 5.95
N ASN A 395 2.69 -24.04 5.88
CA ASN A 395 2.00 -24.70 4.78
C ASN A 395 1.97 -23.79 3.55
N ALA A 396 2.15 -24.37 2.38
CA ALA A 396 2.02 -23.66 1.12
C ALA A 396 0.56 -23.70 0.62
N VAL A 397 0.03 -22.53 0.28
CA VAL A 397 -1.32 -22.35 -0.26
C VAL A 397 -1.23 -21.64 -1.60
N SER A 398 -1.90 -22.18 -2.62
CA SER A 398 -1.86 -21.60 -3.97
C SER A 398 -2.62 -20.28 -4.03
N VAL A 399 -2.02 -19.27 -4.65
CA VAL A 399 -2.65 -17.98 -4.98
C VAL A 399 -3.29 -18.10 -6.38
N PRO A 400 -4.63 -18.22 -6.51
CA PRO A 400 -5.26 -18.65 -7.75
C PRO A 400 -5.10 -17.69 -8.94
N ASN A 401 -5.05 -16.38 -8.68
CA ASN A 401 -4.86 -15.35 -9.72
C ASN A 401 -3.39 -15.14 -10.10
N GLY A 402 -2.45 -15.81 -9.43
CA GLY A 402 -1.03 -15.70 -9.75
C GLY A 402 -0.68 -16.37 -11.06
N HIS A 403 0.04 -15.69 -11.95
CA HIS A 403 0.41 -16.21 -13.27
C HIS A 403 1.72 -15.62 -13.78
N TYR A 404 2.41 -16.37 -14.65
CA TYR A 404 3.57 -15.86 -15.38
C TYR A 404 3.13 -15.10 -16.63
N ASP A 405 3.60 -13.85 -16.75
CA ASP A 405 3.45 -13.04 -17.95
C ASP A 405 4.75 -13.07 -18.79
N PRO A 406 4.74 -13.73 -19.96
CA PRO A 406 5.92 -13.81 -20.83
C PRO A 406 6.28 -12.48 -21.51
N VAL A 407 5.38 -11.48 -21.54
CA VAL A 407 5.64 -10.17 -22.13
C VAL A 407 6.53 -9.34 -21.20
N THR A 408 6.21 -9.34 -19.90
CA THR A 408 6.98 -8.61 -18.88
C THR A 408 8.12 -9.43 -18.30
N GLY A 409 8.09 -10.76 -18.42
CA GLY A 409 9.05 -11.66 -17.78
C GLY A 409 8.88 -11.72 -16.26
N THR A 410 7.65 -11.55 -15.77
CA THR A 410 7.33 -11.53 -14.34
C THR A 410 6.27 -12.56 -13.99
N VAL A 411 6.27 -13.02 -12.74
CA VAL A 411 5.10 -13.66 -12.13
C VAL A 411 4.31 -12.58 -11.41
N THR A 412 3.03 -12.45 -11.75
CA THR A 412 2.13 -11.39 -11.26
C THR A 412 0.97 -12.01 -10.50
N PHE A 413 0.60 -11.41 -9.37
CA PHE A 413 -0.57 -11.81 -8.58
C PHE A 413 -1.12 -10.61 -7.80
N THR A 414 -2.34 -10.72 -7.29
CA THR A 414 -2.85 -9.78 -6.27
C THR A 414 -3.07 -10.51 -4.96
N THR A 415 -2.91 -9.79 -3.84
CA THR A 415 -3.15 -10.32 -2.51
C THR A 415 -3.74 -9.25 -1.60
N THR A 416 -4.55 -9.70 -0.65
CA THR A 416 -5.20 -8.86 0.36
C THR A 416 -4.50 -8.96 1.70
N HIS A 417 -3.41 -9.72 1.81
CA HIS A 417 -2.62 -9.84 3.02
C HIS A 417 -1.12 -9.93 2.71
N PHE A 418 -0.28 -9.67 3.70
CA PHE A 418 1.16 -9.83 3.57
C PHE A 418 1.61 -11.19 4.13
N SER A 419 2.60 -11.79 3.47
CA SER A 419 3.19 -13.08 3.82
C SER A 419 4.49 -13.33 3.03
N ASP A 420 5.02 -14.53 3.15
CA ASP A 420 6.02 -15.09 2.24
C ASP A 420 5.33 -15.65 0.98
N TYR A 421 5.83 -15.28 -0.21
CA TYR A 421 5.31 -15.68 -1.52
C TYR A 421 6.40 -16.34 -2.36
N ALA A 422 6.14 -17.57 -2.81
CA ALA A 422 7.08 -18.37 -3.56
C ALA A 422 6.61 -18.61 -4.99
N VAL A 423 7.52 -18.42 -5.96
CA VAL A 423 7.33 -18.89 -7.32
C VAL A 423 7.57 -20.40 -7.36
N VAL A 424 6.62 -21.16 -7.89
CA VAL A 424 6.68 -22.62 -7.98
C VAL A 424 6.27 -23.08 -9.37
N TYR A 425 6.89 -24.16 -9.84
CA TYR A 425 6.46 -24.86 -11.05
C TYR A 425 5.70 -26.12 -10.66
N ASN A 426 4.37 -26.07 -10.73
CA ASN A 426 3.47 -27.15 -10.33
C ASN A 426 2.75 -27.74 -11.56
N LYS A 427 3.46 -28.56 -12.34
CA LYS A 427 2.87 -29.20 -13.51
C LYS A 427 1.99 -30.38 -13.12
N VAL A 428 0.70 -30.29 -13.42
CA VAL A 428 -0.28 -31.37 -13.24
C VAL A 428 -0.82 -31.81 -14.61
N SER A 429 -0.84 -33.12 -14.85
CA SER A 429 -1.34 -33.71 -16.09
C SER A 429 -2.34 -34.83 -15.82
N PHE A 430 -3.28 -35.03 -16.73
CA PHE A 430 -4.28 -36.09 -16.69
C PHE A 430 -4.15 -37.02 -17.91
N ASN A 431 -4.46 -38.30 -17.73
CA ASN A 431 -4.29 -39.33 -18.76
C ASN A 431 -5.21 -39.10 -19.98
N ASP A 432 -6.36 -38.47 -19.77
CA ASP A 432 -7.41 -38.19 -20.75
C ASP A 432 -7.39 -36.75 -21.27
N VAL A 433 -6.29 -36.01 -21.05
CA VAL A 433 -6.10 -34.64 -21.53
C VAL A 433 -4.87 -34.59 -22.45
N PRO A 434 -5.03 -34.83 -23.76
CA PRO A 434 -3.93 -34.83 -24.72
C PRO A 434 -3.24 -33.45 -24.83
N ALA A 435 -1.92 -33.42 -25.04
CA ALA A 435 -1.13 -32.17 -25.13
C ALA A 435 -1.61 -31.20 -26.23
N GLY A 436 -2.24 -31.70 -27.30
CA GLY A 436 -2.79 -30.89 -28.39
C GLY A 436 -4.27 -30.54 -28.25
N ALA A 437 -4.95 -30.94 -27.17
CA ALA A 437 -6.35 -30.61 -26.98
C ALA A 437 -6.52 -29.11 -26.72
N TRP A 438 -7.57 -28.50 -27.29
CA TRP A 438 -7.80 -27.06 -27.14
C TRP A 438 -7.96 -26.61 -25.67
N TYR A 439 -8.40 -27.52 -24.80
CA TYR A 439 -8.55 -27.31 -23.36
C TYR A 439 -7.33 -27.71 -22.53
N ASN A 440 -6.27 -28.27 -23.13
CA ASN A 440 -5.12 -28.80 -22.39
C ASN A 440 -4.48 -27.75 -21.47
N LYS A 441 -4.20 -26.57 -22.03
CA LYS A 441 -3.63 -25.43 -21.28
C LYS A 441 -4.56 -25.01 -20.14
N ALA A 442 -5.85 -24.88 -20.43
CA ALA A 442 -6.82 -24.43 -19.44
C ALA A 442 -6.98 -25.43 -18.28
N VAL A 443 -6.99 -26.74 -18.56
CA VAL A 443 -7.04 -27.78 -17.54
C VAL A 443 -5.75 -27.79 -16.70
N SER A 444 -4.60 -27.69 -17.36
CA SER A 444 -3.30 -27.60 -16.68
C SER A 444 -3.22 -26.36 -15.78
N PHE A 445 -3.73 -25.22 -16.25
CA PHE A 445 -3.79 -23.96 -15.50
C PHE A 445 -4.57 -24.11 -14.18
N ILE A 446 -5.80 -24.63 -14.22
CA ILE A 446 -6.62 -24.76 -13.00
C ILE A 446 -6.11 -25.88 -12.08
N ALA A 447 -5.50 -26.93 -12.64
CA ALA A 447 -4.95 -28.02 -11.85
C ALA A 447 -3.66 -27.62 -11.12
N ALA A 448 -2.78 -26.85 -11.76
CA ALA A 448 -1.57 -26.29 -11.16
C ALA A 448 -1.87 -25.40 -9.93
N ARG A 449 -3.08 -24.82 -9.88
CA ARG A 449 -3.57 -23.97 -8.78
C ARG A 449 -4.37 -24.72 -7.71
N GLY A 450 -4.48 -26.05 -7.82
CA GLY A 450 -5.26 -26.87 -6.87
C GLY A 450 -6.78 -26.68 -6.97
N ILE A 451 -7.28 -25.92 -7.96
CA ILE A 451 -8.71 -25.69 -8.18
C ILE A 451 -9.39 -27.03 -8.53
N THR A 452 -8.70 -27.90 -9.28
CA THR A 452 -9.19 -29.24 -9.59
C THR A 452 -8.13 -30.31 -9.41
N GLY A 453 -8.54 -31.48 -8.90
CA GLY A 453 -7.74 -32.71 -8.86
C GLY A 453 -8.22 -33.77 -9.86
N GLY A 454 -9.09 -33.41 -10.80
CA GLY A 454 -9.76 -34.36 -11.70
C GLY A 454 -10.89 -35.15 -11.01
N LYS A 455 -11.28 -36.29 -11.59
CA LYS A 455 -12.31 -37.21 -11.07
C LYS A 455 -11.72 -38.47 -10.39
N GLY A 456 -10.40 -38.51 -10.21
CA GLY A 456 -9.69 -39.69 -9.71
C GLY A 456 -9.18 -40.60 -10.84
N GLY A 457 -8.38 -41.60 -10.50
CA GLY A 457 -7.75 -42.50 -11.47
C GLY A 457 -6.78 -41.83 -12.45
N GLY A 458 -6.34 -40.60 -12.16
CA GLY A 458 -5.52 -39.79 -13.06
C GLY A 458 -6.28 -39.13 -14.21
N ASN A 459 -7.62 -39.10 -14.17
CA ASN A 459 -8.47 -38.55 -15.25
C ASN A 459 -9.13 -37.23 -14.86
N TYR A 460 -9.31 -36.35 -15.84
CA TYR A 460 -10.03 -35.08 -15.71
C TYR A 460 -11.50 -35.19 -16.12
N ASP A 461 -11.80 -36.06 -17.09
CA ASP A 461 -13.09 -36.25 -17.77
C ASP A 461 -13.57 -34.97 -18.49
N PRO A 462 -12.87 -34.52 -19.54
CA PRO A 462 -13.11 -33.21 -20.17
C PRO A 462 -14.50 -33.06 -20.79
N ASP A 463 -15.08 -34.13 -21.33
CA ASP A 463 -16.35 -34.10 -22.06
C ASP A 463 -17.58 -34.27 -21.15
N ALA A 464 -17.38 -34.66 -19.89
CA ALA A 464 -18.49 -34.80 -18.95
C ALA A 464 -19.19 -33.47 -18.68
N ARG A 465 -20.51 -33.55 -18.57
CA ARG A 465 -21.36 -32.43 -18.17
C ARG A 465 -21.08 -32.06 -16.72
N LEU A 466 -21.02 -30.77 -16.45
CA LEU A 466 -20.72 -30.23 -15.14
C LEU A 466 -22.01 -30.11 -14.31
N THR A 467 -21.98 -30.59 -13.07
CA THR A 467 -23.08 -30.39 -12.13
C THR A 467 -22.97 -29.04 -11.43
N ARG A 468 -24.09 -28.51 -10.91
CA ARG A 468 -24.10 -27.27 -10.11
C ARG A 468 -23.16 -27.35 -8.91
N GLY A 469 -23.15 -28.49 -8.21
CA GLY A 469 -22.26 -28.72 -7.07
C GLY A 469 -20.79 -28.71 -7.47
N ASP A 470 -20.44 -29.37 -8.57
CA ASP A 470 -19.05 -29.35 -9.09
C ASP A 470 -18.61 -27.94 -9.45
N PHE A 471 -19.46 -27.19 -10.16
CA PHE A 471 -19.14 -25.84 -10.55
C PHE A 471 -18.91 -24.94 -9.34
N LEU A 472 -19.78 -25.02 -8.33
CA LEU A 472 -19.63 -24.21 -7.14
C LEU A 472 -18.29 -24.45 -6.44
N VAL A 473 -17.86 -25.71 -6.31
CA VAL A 473 -16.55 -26.03 -5.70
C VAL A 473 -15.41 -25.43 -6.52
N LEU A 474 -15.44 -25.58 -7.85
CA LEU A 474 -14.40 -25.01 -8.72
C LEU A 474 -14.37 -23.48 -8.64
N LEU A 475 -15.54 -22.84 -8.64
CA LEU A 475 -15.68 -21.39 -8.55
C LEU A 475 -15.14 -20.86 -7.22
N MET A 476 -15.57 -21.44 -6.11
CA MET A 476 -15.16 -21.00 -4.77
C MET A 476 -13.64 -21.15 -4.58
N LYS A 477 -13.05 -22.26 -5.04
CA LYS A 477 -11.59 -22.44 -5.02
C LYS A 477 -10.85 -21.46 -5.94
N SER A 478 -11.45 -21.07 -7.06
CA SER A 478 -10.85 -20.12 -8.00
C SER A 478 -10.67 -18.73 -7.40
N TYR A 479 -11.51 -18.37 -6.42
CA TYR A 479 -11.49 -17.07 -5.74
C TYR A 479 -11.11 -17.19 -4.26
N ASP A 480 -10.46 -18.30 -3.87
CA ASP A 480 -10.00 -18.61 -2.51
C ASP A 480 -11.07 -18.44 -1.42
N ILE A 481 -12.32 -18.76 -1.76
CA ILE A 481 -13.43 -18.72 -0.80
C ILE A 481 -13.50 -20.05 -0.06
N ALA A 482 -13.14 -20.01 1.23
CA ALA A 482 -13.13 -21.18 2.10
C ALA A 482 -14.54 -21.79 2.29
N SER A 483 -14.58 -23.12 2.37
CA SER A 483 -15.78 -23.86 2.77
C SER A 483 -16.01 -23.76 4.28
N ASP A 484 -17.27 -23.79 4.71
CA ASP A 484 -17.59 -23.88 6.14
C ASP A 484 -17.28 -25.31 6.63
N ALA A 485 -16.40 -25.43 7.63
CA ALA A 485 -15.96 -26.74 8.14
C ALA A 485 -17.05 -27.52 8.88
N ASN A 486 -17.93 -26.81 9.61
CA ASN A 486 -19.02 -27.39 10.40
C ASN A 486 -20.31 -26.58 10.21
N PRO A 487 -20.95 -26.65 9.03
CA PRO A 487 -22.09 -25.79 8.73
C PRO A 487 -23.32 -26.20 9.53
N THR A 488 -23.95 -25.23 10.20
CA THR A 488 -25.20 -25.41 10.96
C THR A 488 -26.45 -25.00 10.18
N ASP A 489 -26.29 -24.16 9.15
CA ASP A 489 -27.34 -23.83 8.17
C ASP A 489 -26.89 -24.21 6.75
N ASN A 490 -27.79 -24.81 5.98
CA ASN A 490 -27.52 -25.22 4.60
C ASN A 490 -28.83 -25.37 3.79
N PHE A 491 -28.69 -25.74 2.51
CA PHE A 491 -29.80 -26.20 1.68
C PHE A 491 -30.26 -27.59 2.13
N SER A 492 -31.55 -27.86 2.01
CA SER A 492 -32.17 -29.14 2.38
C SER A 492 -31.63 -30.34 1.61
N ASP A 493 -31.06 -30.13 0.42
CA ASP A 493 -30.43 -31.15 -0.41
C ASP A 493 -28.90 -31.03 -0.50
N ALA A 494 -28.26 -30.39 0.50
CA ALA A 494 -26.81 -30.24 0.55
C ALA A 494 -26.04 -31.55 0.82
N GLY A 495 -26.70 -32.58 1.35
CA GLY A 495 -26.09 -33.88 1.65
C GLY A 495 -24.91 -33.79 2.63
N ASN A 496 -24.06 -34.82 2.64
CA ASN A 496 -22.81 -34.87 3.41
C ASN A 496 -21.66 -35.35 2.51
N THR A 497 -21.08 -34.43 1.74
CA THR A 497 -20.10 -34.73 0.69
C THR A 497 -19.18 -33.52 0.46
N TYR A 498 -18.24 -33.63 -0.50
CA TYR A 498 -17.18 -32.66 -0.75
C TYR A 498 -17.67 -31.22 -1.04
N TYR A 499 -18.90 -31.04 -1.54
CA TYR A 499 -19.47 -29.71 -1.78
C TYR A 499 -20.28 -29.16 -0.60
N THR A 500 -20.54 -29.93 0.46
CA THR A 500 -21.48 -29.54 1.54
C THR A 500 -21.05 -28.26 2.26
N GLY A 501 -19.77 -28.16 2.62
CA GLY A 501 -19.22 -26.94 3.27
C GLY A 501 -19.21 -25.73 2.33
N TYR A 502 -18.97 -25.95 1.03
CA TYR A 502 -19.02 -24.89 0.02
C TYR A 502 -20.45 -24.39 -0.21
N LEU A 503 -21.45 -25.27 -0.18
CA LEU A 503 -22.86 -24.87 -0.28
C LEU A 503 -23.29 -23.99 0.89
N ALA A 504 -22.85 -24.32 2.11
CA ALA A 504 -23.14 -23.50 3.28
C ALA A 504 -22.51 -22.11 3.16
N ALA A 505 -21.23 -22.05 2.79
CA ALA A 505 -20.54 -20.78 2.55
C ALA A 505 -21.23 -19.96 1.46
N ALA A 506 -21.59 -20.58 0.33
CA ALA A 506 -22.28 -19.91 -0.77
C ALA A 506 -23.67 -19.39 -0.37
N LYS A 507 -24.40 -20.12 0.48
CA LYS A 507 -25.68 -19.68 1.03
C LYS A 507 -25.49 -18.50 1.97
N ARG A 508 -24.54 -18.60 2.91
CA ARG A 508 -24.21 -17.57 3.92
C ARG A 508 -23.76 -16.27 3.29
N LEU A 509 -22.96 -16.35 2.23
CA LEU A 509 -22.43 -15.19 1.49
C LEU A 509 -23.42 -14.64 0.45
N GLY A 510 -24.57 -15.28 0.23
CA GLY A 510 -25.53 -14.86 -0.81
C GLY A 510 -25.01 -15.08 -2.24
N ILE A 511 -24.04 -15.98 -2.43
CA ILE A 511 -23.53 -16.36 -3.76
C ILE A 511 -24.58 -17.16 -4.52
N SER A 512 -25.30 -18.03 -3.81
CA SER A 512 -26.39 -18.82 -4.41
C SER A 512 -27.70 -18.68 -3.66
N ASP A 513 -28.76 -18.55 -4.45
CA ASP A 513 -30.14 -18.66 -4.00
C ASP A 513 -30.66 -20.10 -4.11
N SER A 514 -31.78 -20.35 -3.43
CA SER A 514 -32.52 -21.62 -3.51
C SER A 514 -33.32 -21.68 -4.81
N VAL A 515 -33.33 -22.84 -5.46
CA VAL A 515 -34.19 -23.14 -6.63
C VAL A 515 -35.65 -23.46 -6.24
N GLY A 516 -36.01 -23.25 -4.97
CA GLY A 516 -37.33 -23.48 -4.39
C GLY A 516 -37.26 -24.47 -3.22
N ASN A 517 -38.13 -24.29 -2.21
CA ASN A 517 -38.21 -25.16 -1.03
C ASN A 517 -36.87 -25.35 -0.29
N ASN A 518 -36.03 -24.31 -0.22
CA ASN A 518 -34.69 -24.36 0.37
C ASN A 518 -33.79 -25.45 -0.27
N ARG A 519 -33.84 -25.62 -1.61
CA ARG A 519 -33.00 -26.57 -2.35
C ARG A 519 -32.00 -25.86 -3.24
N TYR A 520 -30.85 -26.48 -3.47
CA TYR A 520 -29.84 -26.01 -4.43
C TYR A 520 -29.79 -26.86 -5.71
N ALA A 521 -30.20 -28.14 -5.64
CA ALA A 521 -30.08 -29.14 -6.70
C ALA A 521 -28.62 -29.39 -7.19
N PRO A 522 -27.70 -29.81 -6.30
CA PRO A 522 -26.27 -29.90 -6.63
C PRO A 522 -25.93 -30.91 -7.73
N ALA A 523 -26.69 -32.01 -7.85
CA ALA A 523 -26.46 -33.05 -8.85
C ALA A 523 -27.01 -32.72 -10.25
N ARG A 524 -27.75 -31.61 -10.41
CA ARG A 524 -28.29 -31.20 -11.71
C ARG A 524 -27.19 -30.55 -12.54
N GLU A 525 -27.21 -30.82 -13.85
CA GLU A 525 -26.35 -30.13 -14.81
C GLU A 525 -26.57 -28.61 -14.74
N ILE A 526 -25.47 -27.86 -14.73
CA ILE A 526 -25.51 -26.40 -14.69
C ILE A 526 -25.59 -25.82 -16.10
N THR A 527 -26.50 -24.88 -16.29
CA THR A 527 -26.61 -24.11 -17.54
C THR A 527 -25.63 -22.93 -17.55
N ARG A 528 -25.28 -22.43 -18.73
CA ARG A 528 -24.37 -21.28 -18.89
C ARG A 528 -24.84 -20.04 -18.12
N GLN A 529 -26.13 -19.72 -18.17
CA GLN A 529 -26.65 -18.56 -17.44
C GLN A 529 -26.56 -18.73 -15.92
N GLU A 530 -26.80 -19.94 -15.39
CA GLU A 530 -26.65 -20.20 -13.94
C GLU A 530 -25.19 -20.06 -13.50
N MET A 531 -24.26 -20.56 -14.31
CA MET A 531 -22.83 -20.46 -14.06
C MET A 531 -22.38 -19.00 -13.99
N PHE A 532 -22.81 -18.19 -14.95
CA PHE A 532 -22.45 -16.76 -15.00
C PHE A 532 -23.13 -15.94 -13.90
N THR A 533 -24.33 -16.31 -13.46
CA THR A 533 -24.96 -15.69 -12.28
C THR A 533 -24.20 -16.00 -11.00
N LEU A 534 -23.77 -17.25 -10.80
CA LEU A 534 -22.95 -17.62 -9.63
C LEU A 534 -21.59 -16.91 -9.65
N LEU A 535 -20.94 -16.82 -10.82
CA LEU A 535 -19.72 -16.03 -10.99
C LEU A 535 -19.97 -14.56 -10.65
N TYR A 536 -21.00 -13.94 -11.22
CA TYR A 536 -21.37 -12.56 -10.96
C TYR A 536 -21.59 -12.29 -9.47
N ASN A 537 -22.33 -13.15 -8.78
CA ASN A 537 -22.56 -13.01 -7.34
C ASN A 537 -21.25 -13.18 -6.55
N THR A 538 -20.39 -14.12 -6.95
CA THR A 538 -19.07 -14.30 -6.34
C THR A 538 -18.22 -13.04 -6.46
N LEU A 539 -18.13 -12.48 -7.67
CA LEU A 539 -17.37 -11.25 -7.94
C LEU A 539 -17.93 -10.04 -7.16
N LYS A 540 -19.24 -9.98 -6.95
CA LYS A 540 -19.87 -8.96 -6.09
C LYS A 540 -19.49 -9.11 -4.63
N VAL A 541 -19.50 -10.34 -4.11
CA VAL A 541 -19.17 -10.64 -2.71
C VAL A 541 -17.72 -10.31 -2.39
N ILE A 542 -16.80 -10.51 -3.34
CA ILE A 542 -15.38 -10.20 -3.15
C ILE A 542 -15.00 -8.80 -3.67
N HIS A 543 -15.98 -7.98 -4.04
CA HIS A 543 -15.78 -6.62 -4.57
C HIS A 543 -14.86 -6.51 -5.81
N GLN A 544 -14.76 -7.58 -6.62
CA GLN A 544 -13.94 -7.65 -7.83
C GLN A 544 -14.79 -7.69 -9.10
N SER A 545 -15.75 -6.77 -9.22
CA SER A 545 -16.55 -6.69 -10.44
C SER A 545 -15.67 -6.34 -11.64
N PRO A 546 -15.79 -7.07 -12.77
CA PRO A 546 -14.94 -6.85 -13.92
C PRO A 546 -15.16 -5.44 -14.48
N GLN A 547 -14.07 -4.82 -14.93
CA GLN A 547 -14.08 -3.47 -15.48
C GLN A 547 -13.74 -3.50 -16.98
N GLY A 548 -14.05 -2.40 -17.68
CA GLY A 548 -13.76 -2.24 -19.10
C GLY A 548 -14.99 -2.31 -19.99
N GLY A 549 -14.77 -2.22 -21.30
CA GLY A 549 -15.82 -2.19 -22.32
C GLY A 549 -15.43 -3.04 -23.52
N SER A 550 -16.22 -4.07 -23.81
CA SER A 550 -16.09 -4.91 -25.01
C SER A 550 -16.65 -4.23 -26.26
N GLY A 551 -17.41 -3.14 -26.08
CA GLY A 551 -18.21 -2.51 -27.12
C GLY A 551 -19.41 -3.36 -27.56
N LYS A 552 -19.70 -4.46 -26.85
CA LYS A 552 -20.86 -5.33 -27.09
C LYS A 552 -21.89 -5.21 -25.98
N THR A 553 -23.13 -5.50 -26.33
CA THR A 553 -24.26 -5.61 -25.43
C THR A 553 -25.02 -6.92 -25.71
N LEU A 554 -26.03 -7.24 -24.90
CA LEU A 554 -26.84 -8.44 -25.15
C LEU A 554 -27.53 -8.43 -26.52
N SER A 555 -27.83 -7.27 -27.11
CA SER A 555 -28.49 -7.21 -28.42
C SER A 555 -27.62 -7.70 -29.58
N ASP A 556 -26.31 -7.83 -29.38
CA ASP A 556 -25.39 -8.38 -30.38
C ASP A 556 -25.50 -9.92 -30.51
N PHE A 557 -26.28 -10.55 -29.63
CA PHE A 557 -26.43 -12.00 -29.58
C PHE A 557 -27.84 -12.43 -29.96
N THR A 558 -27.92 -13.29 -30.98
CA THR A 558 -29.20 -13.73 -31.57
C THR A 558 -30.08 -14.54 -30.62
N ASP A 559 -29.51 -15.11 -29.56
CA ASP A 559 -30.20 -15.90 -28.55
C ASP A 559 -30.30 -15.21 -27.18
N ALA A 560 -30.05 -13.90 -27.11
CA ALA A 560 -30.21 -13.13 -25.86
C ALA A 560 -31.65 -13.17 -25.30
N GLY A 561 -32.65 -13.36 -26.17
CA GLY A 561 -34.05 -13.56 -25.75
C GLY A 561 -34.30 -14.85 -24.94
N GLN A 562 -33.35 -15.79 -24.92
CA GLN A 562 -33.42 -17.02 -24.11
C GLN A 562 -32.87 -16.83 -22.68
N ILE A 563 -32.32 -15.65 -22.37
CA ILE A 563 -31.80 -15.34 -21.04
C ILE A 563 -32.97 -15.07 -20.11
N GLU A 564 -33.04 -15.85 -19.04
CA GLU A 564 -34.05 -15.67 -18.00
C GLU A 564 -33.86 -14.34 -17.29
N SER A 565 -34.96 -13.75 -16.80
CA SER A 565 -34.94 -12.41 -16.19
C SER A 565 -33.94 -12.30 -15.03
N TRP A 566 -33.80 -13.34 -14.21
CA TRP A 566 -32.88 -13.39 -13.07
C TRP A 566 -31.40 -13.46 -13.47
N ALA A 567 -31.09 -13.86 -14.71
CA ALA A 567 -29.72 -13.94 -15.20
C ALA A 567 -29.29 -12.69 -15.98
N LYS A 568 -30.23 -11.78 -16.31
CA LYS A 568 -29.97 -10.66 -17.22
C LYS A 568 -28.88 -9.72 -16.72
N ASP A 569 -28.87 -9.36 -15.45
CA ASP A 569 -27.87 -8.43 -14.92
C ASP A 569 -26.46 -9.03 -15.00
N ALA A 570 -26.32 -10.29 -14.58
CA ALA A 570 -25.07 -11.03 -14.65
C ALA A 570 -24.57 -11.14 -16.10
N MET A 571 -25.44 -11.58 -17.02
CA MET A 571 -25.09 -11.75 -18.42
C MET A 571 -24.75 -10.41 -19.09
N THR A 572 -25.48 -9.33 -18.77
CA THR A 572 -25.22 -7.97 -19.27
C THR A 572 -23.82 -7.51 -18.86
N LEU A 573 -23.52 -7.50 -17.55
CA LEU A 573 -22.22 -7.03 -17.05
C LEU A 573 -21.08 -7.83 -17.67
N LEU A 574 -21.21 -9.16 -17.72
CA LEU A 574 -20.15 -10.01 -18.23
C LEU A 574 -19.95 -9.87 -19.74
N VAL A 575 -20.99 -9.57 -20.53
CA VAL A 575 -20.85 -9.24 -21.95
C VAL A 575 -20.19 -7.88 -22.14
N GLU A 576 -20.69 -6.87 -21.44
CA GLU A 576 -20.25 -5.48 -21.59
C GLU A 576 -18.79 -5.32 -21.17
N THR A 577 -18.34 -6.06 -20.15
CA THR A 577 -16.93 -6.07 -19.70
C THR A 577 -16.04 -6.99 -20.53
N GLY A 578 -16.58 -7.71 -21.52
CA GLY A 578 -15.82 -8.65 -22.34
C GLY A 578 -15.35 -9.88 -21.57
N THR A 579 -16.00 -10.17 -20.45
CA THR A 579 -15.80 -11.40 -19.68
C THR A 579 -16.38 -12.60 -20.44
N ILE A 580 -17.50 -12.40 -21.14
CA ILE A 580 -18.10 -13.40 -22.04
C ILE A 580 -18.27 -12.81 -23.45
N GLY A 581 -17.72 -13.49 -24.46
CA GLY A 581 -17.76 -13.04 -25.85
C GLY A 581 -18.77 -13.76 -26.74
N GLY A 582 -19.37 -14.84 -26.24
CA GLY A 582 -20.17 -15.78 -27.02
C GLY A 582 -19.38 -16.51 -28.12
N ASN A 583 -20.07 -17.34 -28.90
CA ASN A 583 -19.51 -18.01 -30.07
C ASN A 583 -20.46 -17.85 -31.26
N ALA A 584 -19.94 -17.46 -32.43
CA ALA A 584 -20.72 -17.25 -33.65
C ALA A 584 -22.02 -16.42 -33.45
N GLY A 585 -21.94 -15.34 -32.66
CA GLY A 585 -23.08 -14.45 -32.39
C GLY A 585 -24.13 -15.03 -31.43
N ARG A 586 -23.75 -16.02 -30.61
CA ARG A 586 -24.63 -16.68 -29.62
C ARG A 586 -23.98 -16.81 -28.25
N LEU A 587 -24.80 -16.68 -27.20
CA LEU A 587 -24.41 -16.88 -25.79
C LEU A 587 -24.75 -18.27 -25.28
N THR A 588 -25.74 -18.94 -25.89
CA THR A 588 -26.23 -20.28 -25.55
C THR A 588 -26.64 -20.43 -24.07
N PRO A 589 -27.45 -19.51 -23.51
CA PRO A 589 -27.63 -19.37 -22.05
C PRO A 589 -28.18 -20.63 -21.35
N THR A 590 -29.01 -21.42 -22.03
CA THR A 590 -29.68 -22.61 -21.47
C THR A 590 -28.88 -23.91 -21.66
N SER A 591 -27.75 -23.87 -22.37
CA SER A 591 -26.97 -25.08 -22.67
C SER A 591 -26.12 -25.50 -21.47
N ALA A 592 -26.00 -26.81 -21.26
CA ALA A 592 -25.08 -27.38 -20.27
C ALA A 592 -23.64 -27.34 -20.78
N MET A 593 -22.68 -27.09 -19.90
CA MET A 593 -21.25 -27.06 -20.23
C MET A 593 -20.51 -28.34 -19.87
N THR A 594 -19.48 -28.62 -20.65
CA THR A 594 -18.47 -29.62 -20.34
C THR A 594 -17.45 -29.10 -19.34
N ARG A 595 -16.72 -30.01 -18.69
CA ARG A 595 -15.60 -29.68 -17.80
C ARG A 595 -14.48 -28.95 -18.55
N ALA A 596 -14.20 -29.33 -19.79
CA ALA A 596 -13.24 -28.64 -20.65
C ALA A 596 -13.59 -27.17 -20.90
N GLU A 597 -14.84 -26.89 -21.28
CA GLU A 597 -15.31 -25.51 -21.48
C GLU A 597 -15.24 -24.71 -20.18
N MET A 598 -15.50 -25.36 -19.04
CA MET A 598 -15.37 -24.71 -17.75
C MET A 598 -13.93 -24.32 -17.45
N ALA A 599 -12.98 -25.25 -17.59
CA ALA A 599 -11.57 -24.95 -17.40
C ALA A 599 -11.14 -23.74 -18.22
N GLN A 600 -11.63 -23.62 -19.46
CA GLN A 600 -11.33 -22.49 -20.32
C GLN A 600 -11.85 -21.16 -19.78
N VAL A 601 -13.09 -21.09 -19.27
CA VAL A 601 -13.58 -19.80 -18.74
C VAL A 601 -12.87 -19.45 -17.43
N LEU A 602 -12.62 -20.40 -16.52
CA LEU A 602 -11.85 -20.09 -15.30
C LEU A 602 -10.42 -19.64 -15.62
N CYS A 603 -9.76 -20.30 -16.58
CA CYS A 603 -8.44 -19.88 -17.04
C CYS A 603 -8.46 -18.45 -17.60
N ASN A 604 -9.44 -18.11 -18.43
CA ASN A 604 -9.58 -16.76 -18.99
C ASN A 604 -9.88 -15.70 -17.92
N LEU A 605 -10.61 -16.06 -16.86
CA LEU A 605 -10.95 -15.16 -15.76
C LEU A 605 -9.76 -14.88 -14.86
N LEU A 606 -9.00 -15.92 -14.52
CA LEU A 606 -7.88 -15.86 -13.58
C LEU A 606 -6.55 -15.43 -14.23
N SER A 607 -6.51 -15.34 -15.56
CA SER A 607 -5.35 -14.82 -16.31
C SER A 607 -5.51 -13.36 -16.75
N LYS A 608 -6.60 -12.71 -16.32
CA LYS A 608 -6.80 -11.27 -16.45
C LYS A 608 -6.47 -10.62 -15.13
#